data_AF-F0X104-F1
#
_entry.id   AF-F0X104-F1
#
_cell.length_a   1.000
_cell.length_b   1.000
_cell.length_c   1.000
_cell.angle_alpha   90.00
_cell.angle_beta   90.00
_cell.angle_gamma   90.00
#
_symmetry.space_group_name_H-M   'P 1'
#
loop_
_entity.id
_entity.type
_entity.pdbx_description
1 polymer ?
#
loop_
_entity_poly.entity_id
_entity_poly.type
_entity_poly.pdbx_seq_one_letter_code
_entity_poly.pdbx_strand_id
1 'polypeptide(L)'
;MALSSCPCLGEDLQATLPPCLPVNTEGRNRKEVFAFSPSKVDKWRHYDWDQVTTIAWDEDKRLVCHAHKKGVKIVVTLGFDNFDKICDHETRQVWIRRVYEKIVTNYADGFNFDIEKPSSGAKSHCYVLLVKELRHVLKQSEYTKNAQITVDVPWAPHGIDGRYYDWNALAEAADFLFVMSYDMRSQIYYQCIASANSPLALVRKGLEEYLLGYNIAPDKLVLGLPWYAYDYKCQNYSAALDICQIEQVPFAGAPCSDAAGKQRNYEVIRARAAADPAHYVRRWDNISHTPYYTYTNFEMNETGQIWFEDPDSLSAKYALVREFGLRGGGMWHADGLSYGKDDESKKMWDSFKAMY
;
A
#
# COMPACT_ATOMS: atom_id res chain seq x y z
N MET A 1 16.34 26.78 -10.10
CA MET A 1 17.17 26.56 -8.88
C MET A 1 17.25 25.08 -8.47
N ALA A 2 16.24 24.22 -8.68
CA ALA A 2 16.34 22.81 -8.28
C ALA A 2 17.36 21.99 -9.13
N LEU A 3 17.37 22.14 -10.46
CA LEU A 3 18.23 21.32 -11.33
C LEU A 3 19.75 21.51 -11.13
N SER A 4 20.19 22.68 -10.64
CA SER A 4 21.61 22.95 -10.36
C SER A 4 22.16 22.17 -9.16
N SER A 5 21.28 21.63 -8.32
CA SER A 5 21.61 20.85 -7.12
C SER A 5 21.26 19.37 -7.28
N CYS A 6 21.08 18.92 -8.53
CA CYS A 6 20.65 17.57 -8.86
C CYS A 6 21.64 16.53 -8.30
N PRO A 7 21.20 15.61 -7.42
CA PRO A 7 22.07 14.59 -6.83
C PRO A 7 22.57 13.54 -7.83
N CYS A 8 22.00 13.50 -9.03
CA CYS A 8 22.30 12.51 -10.07
C CYS A 8 23.38 12.97 -11.07
N LEU A 9 23.99 14.14 -10.84
CA LEU A 9 25.06 14.68 -11.69
C LEU A 9 26.37 13.91 -11.42
N GLY A 10 26.73 12.99 -12.32
CA GLY A 10 28.01 12.27 -12.27
C GLY A 10 27.95 10.77 -12.63
N GLU A 11 26.76 10.18 -12.71
CA GLU A 11 26.61 8.73 -12.93
C GLU A 11 26.44 8.29 -14.39
N ASP A 12 26.32 9.22 -15.35
CA ASP A 12 26.22 8.87 -16.77
C ASP A 12 26.63 10.02 -17.70
N LEU A 13 27.84 9.93 -18.28
CA LEU A 13 28.36 10.91 -19.26
C LEU A 13 27.64 10.83 -20.62
N GLN A 14 26.76 9.85 -20.83
CA GLN A 14 26.04 9.63 -22.10
C GLN A 14 24.55 10.02 -22.05
N ALA A 15 24.00 10.36 -20.88
CA ALA A 15 22.61 10.80 -20.77
C ALA A 15 22.45 12.27 -21.19
N THR A 16 21.57 12.54 -22.15
CA THR A 16 21.31 13.89 -22.68
C THR A 16 20.58 14.82 -21.71
N LEU A 17 20.01 14.29 -20.63
CA LEU A 17 19.32 15.04 -19.57
C LEU A 17 19.62 14.42 -18.19
N PRO A 18 19.76 15.23 -17.12
CA PRO A 18 20.02 14.71 -15.78
C PRO A 18 18.82 13.91 -15.24
N PRO A 19 19.03 12.78 -14.53
CA PRO A 19 17.98 11.95 -13.92
C PRO A 19 17.14 12.64 -12.83
N CYS A 20 17.16 13.96 -12.73
CA CYS A 20 16.37 14.75 -11.78
C CYS A 20 15.12 15.39 -12.43
N LEU A 21 14.92 15.16 -13.72
CA LEU A 21 13.69 15.52 -14.40
C LEU A 21 12.63 14.44 -14.17
N PRO A 22 11.35 14.81 -14.07
CA PRO A 22 10.28 13.84 -13.91
C PRO A 22 10.22 12.84 -15.04
N VAL A 23 9.89 11.60 -14.70
CA VAL A 23 9.79 10.47 -15.60
C VAL A 23 8.60 10.65 -16.54
N ASN A 24 8.89 10.75 -17.83
CA ASN A 24 7.86 10.65 -18.85
C ASN A 24 7.50 9.18 -19.11
N THR A 25 6.21 8.85 -18.91
CA THR A 25 5.65 7.51 -19.12
C THR A 25 4.63 7.48 -20.26
N GLU A 26 4.44 8.59 -20.99
CA GLU A 26 3.56 8.65 -22.15
C GLU A 26 3.92 7.55 -23.16
N GLY A 27 2.89 6.84 -23.63
CA GLY A 27 3.05 5.73 -24.59
C GLY A 27 3.50 4.39 -23.99
N ARG A 28 3.84 4.32 -22.69
CA ARG A 28 4.11 3.03 -22.02
C ARG A 28 2.81 2.38 -21.58
N ASN A 29 2.32 1.40 -22.35
CA ASN A 29 1.13 0.63 -21.98
C ASN A 29 1.53 -0.59 -21.13
N ARG A 30 1.66 -0.40 -19.82
CA ARG A 30 1.86 -1.50 -18.85
C ARG A 30 1.02 -1.28 -17.59
N LYS A 31 0.70 -2.35 -16.86
CA LYS A 31 -0.03 -2.26 -15.59
C LYS A 31 0.81 -1.50 -14.56
N GLU A 32 0.13 -0.75 -13.70
CA GLU A 32 0.77 -0.11 -12.54
C GLU A 32 1.26 -1.20 -11.56
N VAL A 33 2.49 -1.05 -11.06
CA VAL A 33 3.05 -1.79 -9.93
C VAL A 33 3.55 -0.75 -8.93
N PHE A 34 2.70 -0.41 -7.97
CA PHE A 34 2.89 0.70 -7.04
C PHE A 34 3.41 0.21 -5.68
N ALA A 35 4.66 0.53 -5.36
CA ALA A 35 5.38 0.02 -4.18
C ALA A 35 5.62 1.07 -3.11
N PHE A 36 5.07 0.83 -1.91
CA PHE A 36 5.48 1.58 -0.72
C PHE A 36 6.85 1.12 -0.26
N SER A 37 7.72 2.07 0.06
CA SER A 37 9.09 1.85 0.55
C SER A 37 9.39 2.77 1.74
N PRO A 38 8.69 2.61 2.88
CA PRO A 38 8.84 3.52 4.02
C PRO A 38 10.20 3.41 4.73
N SER A 39 10.99 2.35 4.48
CA SER A 39 12.28 2.16 5.15
C SER A 39 13.39 2.97 4.50
N LYS A 40 14.24 3.61 5.31
CA LYS A 40 15.42 4.36 4.85
C LYS A 40 16.67 3.48 4.64
N VAL A 41 16.46 2.20 4.35
CA VAL A 41 17.54 1.23 4.12
C VAL A 41 17.66 0.95 2.64
N ASP A 42 18.84 0.50 2.20
CA ASP A 42 19.15 0.26 0.79
C ASP A 42 18.46 -1.00 0.19
N LYS A 43 17.35 -1.49 0.76
CA LYS A 43 16.60 -2.65 0.24
C LYS A 43 16.06 -2.42 -1.16
N TRP A 44 15.75 -1.16 -1.49
CA TRP A 44 15.32 -0.73 -2.83
C TRP A 44 16.29 -1.15 -3.95
N ARG A 45 17.58 -1.36 -3.64
CA ARG A 45 18.57 -1.84 -4.62
C ARG A 45 18.24 -3.20 -5.21
N HIS A 46 17.37 -3.96 -4.55
CA HIS A 46 16.99 -5.32 -4.91
C HIS A 46 15.54 -5.46 -5.38
N TYR A 47 14.80 -4.35 -5.51
CA TYR A 47 13.45 -4.38 -6.07
C TYR A 47 13.47 -4.88 -7.52
N ASP A 48 12.33 -5.38 -7.99
CA ASP A 48 12.16 -5.75 -9.39
C ASP A 48 11.91 -4.49 -10.22
N TRP A 49 13.01 -3.90 -10.70
CA TRP A 49 13.02 -2.68 -11.50
C TRP A 49 12.40 -2.83 -12.90
N ASP A 50 12.22 -4.07 -13.38
CA ASP A 50 11.54 -4.32 -14.65
C ASP A 50 10.02 -4.26 -14.48
N GLN A 51 9.51 -4.61 -13.29
CA GLN A 51 8.08 -4.59 -12.98
C GLN A 51 7.61 -3.28 -12.35
N VAL A 52 8.31 -2.77 -11.33
CA VAL A 52 7.85 -1.62 -10.52
C VAL A 52 7.69 -0.36 -11.37
N THR A 53 6.57 0.36 -11.21
CA THR A 53 6.26 1.60 -11.96
C THR A 53 6.39 2.84 -11.12
N THR A 54 6.08 2.74 -9.83
CA THR A 54 6.09 3.86 -8.90
C THR A 54 6.55 3.39 -7.53
N ILE A 55 7.48 4.12 -6.91
CA ILE A 55 7.85 3.98 -5.50
C ILE A 55 7.23 5.13 -4.71
N ALA A 56 6.61 4.80 -3.59
CA ALA A 56 6.00 5.77 -2.68
C ALA A 56 6.80 5.87 -1.37
N TRP A 57 6.91 7.11 -0.88
CA TRP A 57 7.35 7.49 0.47
C TRP A 57 8.83 7.32 0.79
N ASP A 58 9.66 7.05 -0.22
CA ASP A 58 11.11 7.05 -0.07
C ASP A 58 11.72 8.29 -0.73
N GLU A 59 12.45 9.07 0.07
CA GLU A 59 13.10 10.32 -0.34
C GLU A 59 14.62 10.19 -0.45
N ASP A 60 15.18 8.96 -0.40
CA ASP A 60 16.60 8.71 -0.64
C ASP A 60 17.00 9.20 -2.04
N LYS A 61 17.94 10.13 -2.10
CA LYS A 61 18.40 10.72 -3.36
C LYS A 61 19.04 9.70 -4.30
N ARG A 62 19.68 8.67 -3.76
CA ARG A 62 20.27 7.58 -4.56
C ARG A 62 19.18 6.73 -5.20
N LEU A 63 18.09 6.51 -4.49
CA LEU A 63 16.91 5.83 -5.02
C LEU A 63 16.28 6.65 -6.16
N VAL A 64 16.07 7.95 -5.97
CA VAL A 64 15.51 8.83 -7.01
C VAL A 64 16.32 8.72 -8.31
N CYS A 65 17.65 8.83 -8.22
CA CYS A 65 18.51 8.71 -9.39
C CYS A 65 18.40 7.33 -10.06
N HIS A 66 18.37 6.26 -9.27
CA HIS A 66 18.22 4.91 -9.78
C HIS A 66 16.86 4.69 -10.45
N ALA A 67 15.77 5.07 -9.79
CA ALA A 67 14.41 4.92 -10.26
C ALA A 67 14.19 5.68 -11.57
N HIS A 68 14.64 6.93 -11.66
CA HIS A 68 14.50 7.72 -12.88
C HIS A 68 15.31 7.15 -14.04
N LYS A 69 16.51 6.58 -13.80
CA LYS A 69 17.28 5.85 -14.82
C LYS A 69 16.53 4.63 -15.36
N LYS A 70 15.71 4.00 -14.51
CA LYS A 70 14.81 2.88 -14.88
C LYS A 70 13.46 3.34 -15.43
N GLY A 71 13.19 4.65 -15.42
CA GLY A 71 11.89 5.21 -15.79
C GLY A 71 10.76 4.77 -14.84
N VAL A 72 11.08 4.71 -13.54
CA VAL A 72 10.18 4.45 -12.43
C VAL A 72 9.95 5.75 -11.68
N LYS A 73 8.68 6.03 -11.37
CA LYS A 73 8.28 7.26 -10.68
C LYS A 73 8.57 7.20 -9.19
N ILE A 74 8.86 8.33 -8.58
CA ILE A 74 8.87 8.53 -7.13
C ILE A 74 7.73 9.45 -6.72
N VAL A 75 6.87 9.03 -5.80
CA VAL A 75 5.84 9.90 -5.21
C VAL A 75 6.10 10.12 -3.73
N VAL A 76 6.04 11.38 -3.30
CA VAL A 76 6.23 11.76 -1.90
C VAL A 76 4.89 11.83 -1.17
N THR A 77 4.92 11.74 0.15
CA THR A 77 3.73 11.94 1.00
C THR A 77 3.98 13.08 1.99
N LEU A 78 2.90 13.69 2.48
CA LEU A 78 2.92 14.66 3.56
C LEU A 78 1.60 14.59 4.31
N GLY A 79 1.66 14.36 5.62
CA GLY A 79 0.47 14.36 6.47
C GLY A 79 -0.30 15.68 6.41
N PHE A 80 -1.62 15.59 6.60
CA PHE A 80 -2.48 16.76 6.83
C PHE A 80 -2.87 16.79 8.32
N ASP A 81 -1.96 17.30 9.15
CA ASP A 81 -2.03 17.16 10.61
C ASP A 81 -3.31 17.72 11.24
N ASN A 82 -3.90 18.76 10.63
CA ASN A 82 -5.11 19.42 11.14
C ASN A 82 -6.34 19.16 10.24
N PHE A 83 -6.73 17.89 10.11
CA PHE A 83 -7.85 17.49 9.25
C PHE A 83 -9.18 18.21 9.59
N ASP A 84 -9.37 18.67 10.82
CA ASP A 84 -10.53 19.47 11.20
C ASP A 84 -10.62 20.80 10.42
N LYS A 85 -9.48 21.33 9.97
CA LYS A 85 -9.39 22.52 9.13
C LYS A 85 -9.33 22.23 7.64
N ILE A 86 -9.65 21.02 7.17
CA ILE A 86 -9.59 20.71 5.74
C ILE A 86 -10.51 21.60 4.89
N CYS A 87 -11.60 22.11 5.47
CA CYS A 87 -12.48 23.05 4.78
C CYS A 87 -11.98 24.50 4.76
N ASP A 88 -10.98 24.84 5.58
CA ASP A 88 -10.38 26.17 5.58
C ASP A 88 -9.46 26.34 4.37
N HIS A 89 -9.78 27.33 3.52
CA HIS A 89 -9.06 27.57 2.28
C HIS A 89 -7.59 27.94 2.53
N GLU A 90 -7.31 28.81 3.50
CA GLU A 90 -5.93 29.23 3.80
C GLU A 90 -5.07 28.05 4.28
N THR A 91 -5.63 27.19 5.14
CA THR A 91 -4.97 25.96 5.60
C THR A 91 -4.64 25.04 4.42
N ARG A 92 -5.58 24.82 3.48
CA ARG A 92 -5.30 24.04 2.27
C ARG A 92 -4.20 24.66 1.42
N GLN A 93 -4.23 25.98 1.18
CA GLN A 93 -3.24 26.66 0.36
C GLN A 93 -1.83 26.62 0.95
N VAL A 94 -1.70 26.78 2.27
CA VAL A 94 -0.41 26.62 2.97
C VAL A 94 0.10 25.20 2.84
N TRP A 95 -0.75 24.20 3.02
CA TRP A 95 -0.38 22.80 2.86
C TRP A 95 0.02 22.46 1.41
N ILE A 96 -0.74 22.93 0.42
CA ILE A 96 -0.45 22.71 -1.01
C ILE A 96 0.93 23.27 -1.39
N ARG A 97 1.29 24.45 -0.86
CA ARG A 97 2.62 25.03 -1.08
C ARG A 97 3.73 24.13 -0.54
N ARG A 98 3.56 23.59 0.67
CA ARG A 98 4.53 22.65 1.27
C ARG A 98 4.65 21.37 0.45
N VAL A 99 3.55 20.86 -0.08
CA VAL A 99 3.57 19.69 -0.99
C VAL A 99 4.32 20.01 -2.28
N TYR A 100 4.03 21.14 -2.92
CA TYR A 100 4.74 21.58 -4.12
C TYR A 100 6.25 21.68 -3.87
N GLU A 101 6.66 22.35 -2.78
CA GLU A 101 8.06 22.46 -2.36
C GLU A 101 8.68 21.08 -2.12
N LYS A 102 7.96 20.16 -1.47
CA LYS A 102 8.43 18.80 -1.21
C LYS A 102 8.64 18.01 -2.49
N ILE A 103 7.74 18.11 -3.47
CA ILE A 103 7.89 17.48 -4.80
C ILE A 103 9.16 18.00 -5.48
N VAL A 104 9.31 19.33 -5.57
CA VAL A 104 10.43 19.96 -6.29
C VAL A 104 11.77 19.70 -5.60
N THR A 105 11.83 19.80 -4.28
CA THR A 105 13.08 19.57 -3.52
C THR A 105 13.47 18.09 -3.46
N ASN A 106 12.51 17.18 -3.65
CA ASN A 106 12.77 15.76 -3.74
C ASN A 106 13.00 15.22 -5.14
N TYR A 107 12.85 16.07 -6.17
CA TYR A 107 12.82 15.63 -7.55
C TYR A 107 11.79 14.53 -7.78
N ALA A 108 10.66 14.61 -7.08
CA ALA A 108 9.62 13.59 -7.16
C ALA A 108 8.74 13.80 -8.39
N ASP A 109 8.13 12.71 -8.85
CA ASP A 109 7.19 12.65 -9.96
C ASP A 109 5.74 12.87 -9.54
N GLY A 110 5.49 13.10 -8.25
CA GLY A 110 4.12 13.16 -7.78
C GLY A 110 3.95 13.15 -6.27
N PHE A 111 2.70 13.00 -5.87
CA PHE A 111 2.27 13.01 -4.49
C PHE A 111 1.24 11.91 -4.21
N ASN A 112 1.44 11.19 -3.11
CA ASN A 112 0.52 10.20 -2.60
C ASN A 112 -0.20 10.75 -1.36
N PHE A 113 -1.53 10.89 -1.44
CA PHE A 113 -2.35 11.25 -0.29
C PHE A 113 -2.65 10.01 0.55
N ASP A 114 -2.27 10.05 1.82
CA ASP A 114 -2.63 9.05 2.83
C ASP A 114 -3.33 9.71 4.01
N ILE A 115 -4.59 10.12 3.78
CA ILE A 115 -5.40 10.74 4.82
C ILE A 115 -6.43 9.73 5.30
N GLU A 116 -6.12 9.07 6.42
CA GLU A 116 -6.97 8.06 7.04
C GLU A 116 -7.75 8.63 8.24
N LYS A 117 -8.62 9.60 7.99
CA LYS A 117 -9.41 10.25 9.04
C LYS A 117 -10.90 9.99 8.88
N PRO A 118 -11.63 9.61 9.94
CA PRO A 118 -13.09 9.54 9.88
C PRO A 118 -13.66 10.86 9.34
N SER A 119 -14.47 10.79 8.28
CA SER A 119 -14.98 11.97 7.60
C SER A 119 -16.23 11.65 6.80
N SER A 120 -17.13 12.62 6.73
CA SER A 120 -18.33 12.58 5.91
C SER A 120 -18.78 14.00 5.59
N GLY A 121 -19.78 14.15 4.71
CA GLY A 121 -20.40 15.43 4.40
C GLY A 121 -19.39 16.50 3.95
N ALA A 122 -19.42 17.67 4.60
CA ALA A 122 -18.59 18.81 4.22
C ALA A 122 -17.09 18.51 4.22
N LYS A 123 -16.56 17.82 5.24
CA LYS A 123 -15.12 17.49 5.32
C LYS A 123 -14.70 16.55 4.19
N SER A 124 -15.56 15.59 3.83
CA SER A 124 -15.35 14.70 2.68
C SER A 124 -15.26 15.49 1.36
N HIS A 125 -16.19 16.43 1.14
CA HIS A 125 -16.13 17.32 -0.03
C HIS A 125 -14.87 18.21 -0.05
N CYS A 126 -14.49 18.77 1.10
CA CYS A 126 -13.28 19.58 1.22
C CYS A 126 -11.99 18.79 0.98
N TYR A 127 -11.99 17.48 1.24
CA TYR A 127 -10.88 16.62 0.85
C TYR A 127 -10.76 16.51 -0.68
N VAL A 128 -11.87 16.31 -1.38
CA VAL A 128 -11.87 16.37 -2.86
C VAL A 128 -11.36 17.72 -3.36
N LEU A 129 -11.80 18.82 -2.73
CA LEU A 129 -11.31 20.17 -3.09
C LEU A 129 -9.80 20.28 -2.91
N LEU A 130 -9.23 19.74 -1.83
CA LEU A 130 -7.79 19.71 -1.61
C LEU A 130 -7.04 19.01 -2.75
N VAL A 131 -7.53 17.84 -3.18
CA VAL A 131 -6.92 17.07 -4.29
C VAL A 131 -7.02 17.86 -5.60
N LYS A 132 -8.19 18.47 -5.89
CA LYS A 132 -8.41 19.29 -7.10
C LYS A 132 -7.54 20.55 -7.11
N GLU A 133 -7.41 21.23 -5.97
CA GLU A 133 -6.57 22.43 -5.82
C GLU A 133 -5.08 22.09 -6.00
N LEU A 134 -4.60 20.99 -5.39
CA LEU A 134 -3.23 20.52 -5.62
C LEU A 134 -3.00 20.22 -7.11
N ARG A 135 -3.89 19.46 -7.75
CA ARG A 135 -3.82 19.17 -9.19
C ARG A 135 -3.72 20.45 -10.02
N HIS A 136 -4.54 21.45 -9.70
CA HIS A 136 -4.54 22.73 -10.40
C HIS A 136 -3.18 23.43 -10.28
N VAL A 137 -2.61 23.52 -9.08
CA VAL A 137 -1.29 24.12 -8.83
C VAL A 137 -0.19 23.37 -9.57
N LEU A 138 -0.18 22.03 -9.52
CA LEU A 138 0.87 21.24 -10.19
C LEU A 138 0.86 21.42 -11.71
N LYS A 139 -0.33 21.58 -12.31
CA LYS A 139 -0.50 21.86 -13.75
C LYS A 139 0.07 23.20 -14.22
N GLN A 140 0.28 24.17 -13.33
CA GLN A 140 0.83 25.49 -13.71
C GLN A 140 2.34 25.50 -13.94
N SER A 141 3.05 24.43 -13.57
CA SER A 141 4.51 24.36 -13.66
C SER A 141 4.91 23.33 -14.71
N GLU A 142 5.81 23.71 -15.63
CA GLU A 142 6.36 22.79 -16.63
C GLU A 142 7.06 21.58 -15.99
N TYR A 143 7.58 21.73 -14.78
CA TYR A 143 8.18 20.64 -14.02
C TYR A 143 7.11 19.68 -13.48
N THR A 144 6.07 20.18 -12.81
CA THR A 144 5.09 19.31 -12.12
C THR A 144 3.81 19.04 -12.91
N LYS A 145 3.65 19.55 -14.13
CA LYS A 145 2.38 19.43 -14.88
C LYS A 145 1.90 18.00 -15.12
N ASN A 146 2.85 17.07 -15.18
CA ASN A 146 2.61 15.64 -15.37
C ASN A 146 2.73 14.85 -14.05
N ALA A 147 2.74 15.54 -12.91
CA ALA A 147 2.89 14.91 -11.61
C ALA A 147 1.76 13.90 -11.36
N GLN A 148 2.12 12.70 -10.90
CA GLN A 148 1.16 11.68 -10.51
C GLN A 148 0.54 12.05 -9.16
N ILE A 149 -0.78 12.00 -9.03
CA ILE A 149 -1.49 12.16 -7.76
C ILE A 149 -2.23 10.86 -7.48
N THR A 150 -1.93 10.24 -6.35
CA THR A 150 -2.60 9.02 -5.90
C THR A 150 -3.27 9.27 -4.56
N VAL A 151 -4.33 8.53 -4.28
CA VAL A 151 -5.05 8.63 -3.01
C VAL A 151 -5.24 7.23 -2.45
N ASP A 152 -4.75 7.01 -1.24
CA ASP A 152 -4.95 5.77 -0.51
C ASP A 152 -6.37 5.74 0.05
N VAL A 153 -7.11 4.67 -0.24
CA VAL A 153 -8.51 4.50 0.16
C VAL A 153 -8.69 3.17 0.91
N PRO A 154 -9.66 3.07 1.83
CA PRO A 154 -9.91 1.83 2.57
C PRO A 154 -10.19 0.65 1.63
N TRP A 155 -10.08 -0.56 2.17
CA TRP A 155 -10.32 -1.79 1.40
C TRP A 155 -11.73 -1.88 0.80
N ALA A 156 -12.70 -1.13 1.32
CA ALA A 156 -14.05 -1.02 0.77
C ALA A 156 -14.67 0.37 1.03
N PRO A 157 -15.62 0.82 0.19
CA PRO A 157 -16.22 2.14 0.28
C PRO A 157 -17.39 2.27 1.28
N HIS A 158 -17.76 1.22 2.01
CA HIS A 158 -18.93 1.20 2.90
C HIS A 158 -18.69 1.73 4.32
N GLY A 159 -17.80 2.71 4.48
CA GLY A 159 -17.61 3.39 5.76
C GLY A 159 -16.55 2.81 6.69
N ILE A 160 -15.57 2.08 6.15
CA ILE A 160 -14.45 1.50 6.91
C ILE A 160 -13.77 2.56 7.75
N ASP A 161 -13.63 2.31 9.06
CA ASP A 161 -13.10 3.22 10.08
C ASP A 161 -13.79 4.59 10.13
N GLY A 162 -15.07 4.67 9.72
CA GLY A 162 -15.81 5.92 9.65
C GLY A 162 -15.42 6.84 8.48
N ARG A 163 -14.75 6.29 7.45
CA ARG A 163 -14.36 7.01 6.24
C ARG A 163 -15.49 6.92 5.20
N TYR A 164 -16.22 8.02 5.00
CA TYR A 164 -17.26 8.19 3.99
C TYR A 164 -16.85 9.29 3.02
N TYR A 165 -15.75 9.07 2.28
CA TYR A 165 -15.28 10.05 1.31
C TYR A 165 -16.12 10.01 0.03
N ASP A 166 -16.07 11.09 -0.74
CA ASP A 166 -16.67 11.12 -2.08
C ASP A 166 -15.74 10.38 -3.05
N TRP A 167 -15.90 9.06 -3.10
CA TRP A 167 -15.00 8.16 -3.84
C TRP A 167 -14.95 8.46 -5.34
N ASN A 168 -16.08 8.81 -5.94
CA ASN A 168 -16.15 9.15 -7.36
C ASN A 168 -15.39 10.46 -7.63
N ALA A 169 -15.68 11.51 -6.88
CA ALA A 169 -15.00 12.78 -7.10
C ALA A 169 -13.50 12.75 -6.73
N LEU A 170 -13.08 11.89 -5.79
CA LEU A 170 -11.67 11.58 -5.54
C LEU A 170 -11.04 10.86 -6.73
N ALA A 171 -11.70 9.83 -7.27
CA ALA A 171 -11.22 9.12 -8.46
C ALA A 171 -11.03 10.09 -9.63
N GLU A 172 -12.00 10.97 -9.91
CA GLU A 172 -11.89 11.99 -10.95
C GLU A 172 -10.70 12.94 -10.75
N ALA A 173 -10.40 13.33 -9.50
CA ALA A 173 -9.36 14.31 -9.19
C ALA A 173 -7.94 13.72 -9.17
N ALA A 174 -7.80 12.46 -8.75
CA ALA A 174 -6.54 11.73 -8.70
C ALA A 174 -6.20 11.07 -10.05
N ASP A 175 -4.99 10.56 -10.24
CA ASP A 175 -4.67 9.64 -11.33
C ASP A 175 -5.34 8.28 -11.07
N PHE A 176 -5.25 7.76 -9.85
CA PHE A 176 -5.94 6.56 -9.38
C PHE A 176 -6.08 6.57 -7.86
N LEU A 177 -6.98 5.72 -7.38
CA LEU A 177 -7.11 5.34 -5.98
C LEU A 177 -6.32 4.06 -5.74
N PHE A 178 -5.48 4.06 -4.71
CA PHE A 178 -4.80 2.87 -4.23
C PHE A 178 -5.68 2.23 -3.16
N VAL A 179 -6.33 1.11 -3.49
CA VAL A 179 -7.24 0.42 -2.59
C VAL A 179 -6.41 -0.42 -1.63
N MET A 180 -6.38 -0.02 -0.36
CA MET A 180 -5.61 -0.68 0.70
C MET A 180 -6.33 -1.96 1.14
N SER A 181 -6.31 -3.00 0.30
CA SER A 181 -6.95 -4.29 0.58
C SER A 181 -6.15 -5.15 1.56
N TYR A 182 -5.87 -4.56 2.73
CA TYR A 182 -5.21 -5.13 3.89
C TYR A 182 -5.76 -4.47 5.16
N ASP A 183 -5.36 -4.96 6.33
CA ASP A 183 -5.90 -4.62 7.65
C ASP A 183 -7.42 -4.79 7.69
N MET A 184 -7.93 -5.76 6.92
CA MET A 184 -9.38 -6.00 6.77
C MET A 184 -10.00 -6.61 8.04
N ARG A 185 -9.20 -6.78 9.08
CA ARG A 185 -9.56 -7.24 10.41
C ARG A 185 -9.46 -6.12 11.44
N SER A 186 -9.32 -4.85 11.04
CA SER A 186 -9.38 -3.70 11.92
C SER A 186 -10.71 -3.61 12.68
N GLN A 187 -11.81 -4.07 12.08
CA GLN A 187 -13.15 -4.05 12.65
C GLN A 187 -13.79 -5.45 12.62
N ILE A 188 -13.80 -6.16 13.75
CA ILE A 188 -14.34 -7.52 13.88
C ILE A 188 -15.63 -7.48 14.71
N TYR A 189 -16.78 -7.69 14.07
CA TYR A 189 -18.11 -7.67 14.71
C TYR A 189 -18.67 -9.05 15.09
N TYR A 190 -17.90 -10.12 14.84
CA TYR A 190 -18.26 -11.50 15.16
C TYR A 190 -17.27 -12.08 16.19
N GLN A 191 -16.96 -13.37 16.07
CA GLN A 191 -15.99 -14.04 16.93
C GLN A 191 -14.60 -13.38 16.83
N CYS A 192 -14.03 -13.08 17.99
CA CYS A 192 -12.68 -12.55 18.15
C CYS A 192 -11.68 -13.68 17.97
N ILE A 193 -11.45 -14.04 16.71
CA ILE A 193 -10.51 -15.08 16.30
C ILE A 193 -9.49 -14.50 15.32
N ALA A 194 -8.25 -15.00 15.38
CA ALA A 194 -7.22 -14.68 14.40
C ALA A 194 -7.67 -15.13 13.00
N SER A 195 -7.34 -14.35 11.98
CA SER A 195 -7.60 -14.72 10.59
C SER A 195 -6.73 -13.95 9.61
N ALA A 196 -6.89 -14.27 8.33
CA ALA A 196 -6.30 -13.60 7.19
C ALA A 196 -6.42 -12.07 7.24
N ASN A 197 -5.31 -11.41 6.90
CA ASN A 197 -5.21 -9.96 6.77
C ASN A 197 -5.97 -9.44 5.53
N SER A 198 -5.88 -10.17 4.41
CA SER A 198 -6.55 -9.82 3.16
C SER A 198 -7.37 -10.98 2.54
N PRO A 199 -8.50 -11.42 3.14
CA PRO A 199 -9.24 -12.57 2.61
C PRO A 199 -9.71 -12.35 1.16
N LEU A 200 -9.39 -13.26 0.24
CA LEU A 200 -9.65 -13.09 -1.21
C LEU A 200 -11.10 -12.70 -1.52
N ALA A 201 -12.07 -13.34 -0.87
CA ALA A 201 -13.48 -13.04 -1.06
C ALA A 201 -13.86 -11.61 -0.65
N LEU A 202 -13.26 -11.08 0.43
CA LEU A 202 -13.49 -9.71 0.86
C LEU A 202 -12.76 -8.70 -0.02
N VAL A 203 -11.54 -9.03 -0.47
CA VAL A 203 -10.78 -8.20 -1.44
C VAL A 203 -11.60 -8.00 -2.70
N ARG A 204 -12.13 -9.10 -3.26
CA ARG A 204 -13.05 -9.07 -4.41
C ARG A 204 -14.26 -8.19 -4.14
N LYS A 205 -14.94 -8.41 -3.02
CA LYS A 205 -16.16 -7.67 -2.66
C LYS A 205 -15.89 -6.16 -2.56
N GLY A 206 -14.79 -5.75 -1.91
CA GLY A 206 -14.42 -4.34 -1.79
C GLY A 206 -14.19 -3.67 -3.15
N LEU A 207 -13.52 -4.36 -4.07
CA LEU A 207 -13.33 -3.89 -5.44
C LEU A 207 -14.67 -3.78 -6.20
N GLU A 208 -15.53 -4.80 -6.12
CA GLU A 208 -16.85 -4.79 -6.74
C GLU A 208 -17.71 -3.61 -6.24
N GLU A 209 -17.63 -3.27 -4.95
CA GLU A 209 -18.34 -2.12 -4.40
C GLU A 209 -17.82 -0.79 -4.93
N TYR A 210 -16.51 -0.61 -5.09
CA TYR A 210 -15.96 0.59 -5.73
C TYR A 210 -16.38 0.69 -7.20
N LEU A 211 -16.27 -0.41 -7.94
CA LEU A 211 -16.55 -0.47 -9.38
C LEU A 211 -18.04 -0.32 -9.68
N LEU A 212 -18.89 -1.10 -9.02
CA LEU A 212 -20.32 -1.21 -9.34
C LEU A 212 -21.18 -0.34 -8.42
N GLY A 213 -20.84 -0.28 -7.13
CA GLY A 213 -21.59 0.50 -6.15
C GLY A 213 -21.37 2.01 -6.28
N TYR A 214 -20.14 2.41 -6.64
CA TYR A 214 -19.76 3.82 -6.79
C TYR A 214 -19.40 4.23 -8.23
N ASN A 215 -19.54 3.31 -9.19
CA ASN A 215 -19.31 3.55 -10.62
C ASN A 215 -17.92 4.13 -10.92
N ILE A 216 -16.90 3.67 -10.21
CA ILE A 216 -15.51 4.07 -10.46
C ILE A 216 -14.98 3.25 -11.63
N ALA A 217 -14.40 3.94 -12.62
CA ALA A 217 -13.82 3.27 -13.77
C ALA A 217 -12.65 2.35 -13.34
N PRO A 218 -12.53 1.11 -13.88
CA PRO A 218 -11.50 0.17 -13.46
C PRO A 218 -10.06 0.71 -13.56
N ASP A 219 -9.75 1.51 -14.58
CA ASP A 219 -8.45 2.14 -14.78
C ASP A 219 -8.10 3.21 -13.72
N LYS A 220 -9.03 3.52 -12.81
CA LYS A 220 -8.85 4.41 -11.67
C LYS A 220 -8.52 3.69 -10.38
N LEU A 221 -8.42 2.36 -10.37
CA LEU A 221 -8.13 1.57 -9.18
C LEU A 221 -6.82 0.80 -9.33
N VAL A 222 -6.02 0.81 -8.26
CA VAL A 222 -4.85 -0.05 -8.06
C VAL A 222 -5.10 -0.91 -6.82
N LEU A 223 -4.95 -2.23 -6.96
CA LEU A 223 -5.15 -3.18 -5.85
C LEU A 223 -3.90 -3.27 -4.97
N GLY A 224 -3.97 -2.77 -3.74
CA GLY A 224 -2.91 -2.89 -2.73
C GLY A 224 -3.05 -4.14 -1.88
N LEU A 225 -1.98 -4.93 -1.73
CA LEU A 225 -1.95 -6.14 -0.89
C LEU A 225 -0.83 -6.10 0.17
N PRO A 226 -0.96 -6.83 1.29
CA PRO A 226 0.02 -6.78 2.36
C PRO A 226 1.21 -7.71 2.10
N TRP A 227 2.43 -7.18 2.21
CA TRP A 227 3.69 -7.93 2.24
C TRP A 227 4.23 -8.05 3.67
N TYR A 228 3.31 -8.25 4.60
CA TYR A 228 3.53 -8.45 6.02
C TYR A 228 2.46 -9.41 6.57
N ALA A 229 2.63 -9.75 7.83
CA ALA A 229 1.79 -10.68 8.55
C ALA A 229 1.23 -10.05 9.81
N TYR A 230 0.15 -10.63 10.35
CA TYR A 230 -0.25 -10.44 11.73
C TYR A 230 0.10 -11.67 12.56
N ASP A 231 0.83 -11.43 13.65
CA ASP A 231 1.26 -12.40 14.65
C ASP A 231 0.34 -12.29 15.88
N TYR A 232 -0.60 -13.22 16.01
CA TYR A 232 -1.60 -13.26 17.08
C TYR A 232 -1.23 -14.29 18.14
N LYS A 233 -1.21 -13.86 19.40
CA LYS A 233 -1.19 -14.78 20.55
C LYS A 233 -2.61 -15.29 20.82
N CYS A 234 -2.79 -16.60 20.93
CA CYS A 234 -4.07 -17.17 21.28
C CYS A 234 -4.31 -17.05 22.78
N GLN A 235 -5.44 -16.46 23.17
CA GLN A 235 -5.98 -16.53 24.54
C GLN A 235 -6.46 -17.95 24.85
N ASN A 236 -7.13 -18.57 23.88
CA ASN A 236 -7.51 -19.97 23.92
C ASN A 236 -7.35 -20.55 22.52
N TYR A 237 -6.76 -21.74 22.43
CA TYR A 237 -6.53 -22.43 21.18
C TYR A 237 -7.27 -23.77 21.16
N SER A 238 -8.17 -23.93 20.18
CA SER A 238 -8.86 -25.20 19.94
C SER A 238 -8.10 -26.01 18.90
N ALA A 239 -7.33 -27.00 19.34
CA ALA A 239 -6.57 -27.87 18.44
C ALA A 239 -7.47 -28.68 17.48
N ALA A 240 -8.68 -29.03 17.91
CA ALA A 240 -9.63 -29.80 17.08
C ALA A 240 -10.20 -28.97 15.92
N LEU A 241 -10.32 -27.65 16.09
CA LEU A 241 -10.90 -26.74 15.09
C LEU A 241 -9.85 -25.82 14.44
N ASP A 242 -8.61 -25.84 14.94
CA ASP A 242 -7.53 -24.89 14.59
C ASP A 242 -7.97 -23.42 14.73
N ILE A 243 -8.72 -23.13 15.81
CA ILE A 243 -9.23 -21.79 16.10
C ILE A 243 -8.38 -21.14 17.20
N CYS A 244 -7.81 -19.99 16.88
CA CYS A 244 -7.10 -19.12 17.80
C CYS A 244 -8.00 -17.97 18.24
N GLN A 245 -8.51 -18.03 19.48
CA GLN A 245 -9.24 -16.90 20.07
C GLN A 245 -8.25 -15.80 20.45
N ILE A 246 -8.51 -14.57 20.04
CA ILE A 246 -7.65 -13.40 20.29
C ILE A 246 -8.25 -12.52 21.39
N GLU A 247 -7.40 -11.67 21.95
CA GLU A 247 -7.82 -10.66 22.93
C GLU A 247 -8.88 -9.71 22.33
N GLN A 248 -9.85 -9.29 23.15
CA GLN A 248 -10.83 -8.30 22.74
C GLN A 248 -10.21 -6.91 22.83
N VAL A 249 -9.77 -6.40 21.68
CA VAL A 249 -9.26 -5.03 21.54
C VAL A 249 -10.24 -4.24 20.68
N PRO A 250 -11.10 -3.38 21.27
CA PRO A 250 -12.09 -2.63 20.51
C PRO A 250 -11.45 -1.59 19.59
N PHE A 251 -12.02 -1.41 18.40
CA PHE A 251 -11.61 -0.37 17.46
C PHE A 251 -12.79 0.09 16.60
N ALA A 252 -12.94 1.41 16.43
CA ALA A 252 -13.99 2.02 15.61
C ALA A 252 -15.40 1.42 15.80
N GLY A 253 -15.76 1.12 17.05
CA GLY A 253 -17.06 0.55 17.44
C GLY A 253 -17.17 -0.98 17.30
N ALA A 254 -16.18 -1.66 16.72
CA ALA A 254 -16.09 -3.11 16.76
C ALA A 254 -15.57 -3.59 18.11
N PRO A 255 -16.08 -4.72 18.66
CA PRO A 255 -15.60 -5.27 19.93
C PRO A 255 -14.15 -5.80 19.85
N CYS A 256 -13.71 -6.19 18.66
CA CYS A 256 -12.41 -6.81 18.42
C CYS A 256 -11.76 -6.25 17.17
N SER A 257 -10.43 -6.33 17.10
CA SER A 257 -9.62 -5.81 16.00
C SER A 257 -8.32 -6.58 15.85
N ASP A 258 -7.64 -6.36 14.73
CA ASP A 258 -6.29 -6.86 14.47
C ASP A 258 -5.22 -6.27 15.41
N ALA A 259 -5.52 -5.22 16.16
CA ALA A 259 -4.66 -4.68 17.21
C ALA A 259 -4.40 -5.66 18.37
N ALA A 260 -5.16 -6.75 18.46
CA ALA A 260 -4.84 -7.88 19.33
C ALA A 260 -3.58 -8.66 18.88
N GLY A 261 -3.14 -8.46 17.64
CA GLY A 261 -1.93 -9.04 17.07
C GLY A 261 -0.82 -8.02 16.91
N LYS A 262 0.31 -8.47 16.37
CA LYS A 262 1.45 -7.62 16.03
C LYS A 262 1.76 -7.75 14.54
N GLN A 263 1.82 -6.61 13.86
CA GLN A 263 2.31 -6.57 12.49
C GLN A 263 3.77 -7.02 12.43
N ARG A 264 4.11 -7.88 11.47
CA ARG A 264 5.47 -8.39 11.24
C ARG A 264 5.78 -8.42 9.76
N ASN A 265 6.93 -7.88 9.36
CA ASN A 265 7.42 -8.03 7.99
C ASN A 265 7.51 -9.51 7.59
N TYR A 266 7.23 -9.80 6.32
CA TYR A 266 7.26 -11.15 5.77
C TYR A 266 8.62 -11.84 6.01
N GLU A 267 9.72 -11.11 5.91
CA GLU A 267 11.06 -11.66 6.20
C GLU A 267 11.20 -12.21 7.62
N VAL A 268 10.56 -11.57 8.60
CA VAL A 268 10.69 -11.93 10.01
C VAL A 268 9.96 -13.24 10.28
N ILE A 269 8.74 -13.39 9.75
CA ILE A 269 7.94 -14.59 9.97
C ILE A 269 8.54 -15.79 9.22
N ARG A 270 9.13 -15.56 8.04
CA ARG A 270 9.88 -16.57 7.30
C ARG A 270 11.12 -17.03 8.06
N ALA A 271 11.91 -16.09 8.59
CA ALA A 271 13.10 -16.42 9.35
C ALA A 271 12.78 -17.22 10.62
N ARG A 272 11.69 -16.89 11.33
CA ARG A 272 11.23 -17.64 12.51
C ARG A 272 10.82 -19.06 12.16
N ALA A 273 9.98 -19.23 11.14
CA ALA A 273 9.52 -20.56 10.71
C ALA A 273 10.67 -21.44 10.20
N ALA A 274 11.67 -20.85 9.53
CA ALA A 274 12.86 -21.56 9.07
C ALA A 274 13.81 -21.95 10.22
N ALA A 275 13.89 -21.12 11.27
CA ALA A 275 14.73 -21.40 12.44
C ALA A 275 14.14 -22.50 13.34
N ASP A 276 12.81 -22.66 13.34
CA ASP A 276 12.13 -23.65 14.19
C ASP A 276 10.97 -24.38 13.46
N PRO A 277 11.27 -25.16 12.42
CA PRO A 277 10.25 -25.80 11.59
C PRO A 277 9.42 -26.85 12.33
N ALA A 278 9.91 -27.38 13.46
CA ALA A 278 9.19 -28.36 14.27
C ALA A 278 7.99 -27.73 15.01
N HIS A 279 8.08 -26.44 15.34
CA HIS A 279 7.05 -25.72 16.09
C HIS A 279 6.24 -24.74 15.26
N TYR A 280 6.65 -24.43 14.03
CA TYR A 280 5.88 -23.60 13.10
C TYR A 280 5.22 -24.47 12.03
N VAL A 281 3.96 -24.84 12.25
CA VAL A 281 3.20 -25.66 11.30
C VAL A 281 2.50 -24.76 10.29
N ARG A 282 2.94 -24.81 9.03
CA ARG A 282 2.26 -24.09 7.94
C ARG A 282 0.91 -24.73 7.63
N ARG A 283 -0.09 -23.90 7.44
CA ARG A 283 -1.47 -24.24 7.09
C ARG A 283 -1.96 -23.34 5.95
N TRP A 284 -3.08 -23.72 5.35
CA TRP A 284 -3.75 -22.97 4.31
C TRP A 284 -5.24 -22.90 4.64
N ASP A 285 -5.79 -21.70 4.70
CA ASP A 285 -7.22 -21.50 4.82
C ASP A 285 -7.85 -21.37 3.43
N ASN A 286 -8.67 -22.35 3.07
CA ASN A 286 -9.29 -22.42 1.75
C ASN A 286 -10.41 -21.38 1.55
N ILE A 287 -10.95 -20.80 2.64
CA ILE A 287 -12.01 -19.79 2.55
C ILE A 287 -11.42 -18.43 2.19
N SER A 288 -10.38 -18.00 2.92
CA SER A 288 -9.70 -16.74 2.66
C SER A 288 -8.66 -16.82 1.53
N HIS A 289 -8.28 -18.03 1.11
CA HIS A 289 -7.15 -18.30 0.22
C HIS A 289 -5.85 -17.66 0.75
N THR A 290 -5.53 -17.94 2.03
CA THR A 290 -4.32 -17.42 2.65
C THR A 290 -3.57 -18.48 3.46
N PRO A 291 -2.23 -18.42 3.48
CA PRO A 291 -1.44 -19.22 4.38
C PRO A 291 -1.42 -18.64 5.80
N TYR A 292 -1.19 -19.51 6.76
CA TYR A 292 -0.84 -19.12 8.11
C TYR A 292 0.10 -20.14 8.76
N TYR A 293 0.81 -19.74 9.79
CA TYR A 293 1.48 -20.67 10.71
C TYR A 293 0.68 -20.77 11.99
N THR A 294 0.46 -21.98 12.48
CA THR A 294 0.19 -22.19 13.91
C THR A 294 1.52 -22.51 14.57
N TYR A 295 1.85 -21.82 15.67
CA TYR A 295 3.07 -22.07 16.42
C TYR A 295 2.83 -22.33 17.90
N THR A 296 3.71 -23.14 18.49
CA THR A 296 3.74 -23.38 19.94
C THR A 296 5.13 -23.07 20.47
N ASN A 297 5.24 -22.06 21.32
CA ASN A 297 6.46 -21.79 22.07
C ASN A 297 6.36 -22.48 23.43
N PHE A 298 7.05 -23.62 23.58
CA PHE A 298 7.06 -24.39 24.83
C PHE A 298 7.81 -23.68 25.97
N GLU A 299 8.82 -22.86 25.67
CA GLU A 299 9.56 -22.10 26.69
C GLU A 299 8.69 -21.02 27.35
N MET A 300 7.79 -20.40 26.57
CA MET A 300 6.84 -19.38 27.05
C MET A 300 5.44 -19.95 27.35
N ASN A 301 5.20 -21.23 27.04
CA ASN A 301 3.89 -21.88 27.07
C ASN A 301 2.82 -21.10 26.28
N GLU A 302 3.16 -20.61 25.09
CA GLU A 302 2.27 -19.79 24.25
C GLU A 302 1.95 -20.51 22.93
N THR A 303 0.67 -20.51 22.54
CA THR A 303 0.25 -20.86 21.18
C THR A 303 -0.20 -19.61 20.45
N GLY A 304 0.13 -19.51 19.17
CA GLY A 304 -0.25 -18.37 18.34
C GLY A 304 -0.50 -18.76 16.89
N GLN A 305 -1.08 -17.83 16.15
CA GLN A 305 -1.23 -17.92 14.70
C GLN A 305 -0.63 -16.71 14.02
N ILE A 306 0.14 -16.94 12.96
CA ILE A 306 0.71 -15.91 12.09
C ILE A 306 0.03 -16.00 10.74
N TRP A 307 -0.79 -15.01 10.39
CA TRP A 307 -1.50 -14.95 9.10
C TRP A 307 -0.77 -14.01 8.15
N PHE A 308 -0.49 -14.46 6.93
CA PHE A 308 0.37 -13.73 5.99
C PHE A 308 -0.02 -13.99 4.54
N GLU A 309 0.65 -13.30 3.62
CA GLU A 309 0.55 -13.55 2.19
C GLU A 309 1.83 -14.19 1.66
N ASP A 310 1.70 -15.09 0.69
CA ASP A 310 2.82 -15.68 -0.02
C ASP A 310 2.61 -15.60 -1.55
N PRO A 311 3.54 -16.09 -2.37
CA PRO A 311 3.40 -15.97 -3.82
C PRO A 311 2.10 -16.56 -4.38
N ASP A 312 1.58 -17.64 -3.79
CA ASP A 312 0.36 -18.31 -4.27
C ASP A 312 -0.88 -17.48 -3.93
N SER A 313 -1.01 -17.01 -2.68
CA SER A 313 -2.14 -16.19 -2.26
C SER A 313 -2.15 -14.81 -2.94
N LEU A 314 -0.96 -14.21 -3.12
CA LEU A 314 -0.81 -12.96 -3.87
C LEU A 314 -1.17 -13.13 -5.34
N SER A 315 -0.71 -14.20 -6.00
CA SER A 315 -1.03 -14.44 -7.41
C SER A 315 -2.54 -14.58 -7.62
N ALA A 316 -3.23 -15.30 -6.72
CA ALA A 316 -4.68 -15.44 -6.77
C ALA A 316 -5.42 -14.09 -6.64
N LYS A 317 -4.90 -13.17 -5.82
CA LYS A 317 -5.49 -11.84 -5.61
C LYS A 317 -5.12 -10.85 -6.71
N TYR A 318 -3.87 -10.83 -7.17
CA TYR A 318 -3.47 -9.99 -8.30
C TYR A 318 -4.14 -10.41 -9.61
N ALA A 319 -4.61 -11.65 -9.75
CA ALA A 319 -5.48 -12.05 -10.86
C ALA A 319 -6.78 -11.22 -10.96
N LEU A 320 -7.25 -10.63 -9.86
CA LEU A 320 -8.39 -9.70 -9.86
C LEU A 320 -8.12 -8.43 -10.68
N VAL A 321 -6.85 -8.02 -10.79
CA VAL A 321 -6.44 -6.88 -11.64
C VAL A 321 -6.76 -7.15 -13.11
N ARG A 322 -6.50 -8.36 -13.57
CA ARG A 322 -6.86 -8.80 -14.92
C ARG A 322 -8.37 -8.94 -15.06
N GLU A 323 -8.99 -9.63 -14.10
CA GLU A 323 -10.41 -9.98 -14.14
C GLU A 323 -11.31 -8.74 -14.20
N PHE A 324 -11.01 -7.71 -13.39
CA PHE A 324 -11.77 -6.48 -13.37
C PHE A 324 -11.21 -5.38 -14.28
N GLY A 325 -10.10 -5.64 -14.98
CA GLY A 325 -9.47 -4.64 -15.84
C GLY A 325 -8.88 -3.45 -15.08
N LEU A 326 -8.45 -3.65 -13.83
CA LEU A 326 -7.92 -2.58 -12.98
C LEU A 326 -6.63 -1.97 -13.57
N ARG A 327 -6.26 -0.76 -13.13
CA ARG A 327 -5.03 -0.08 -13.58
C ARG A 327 -3.77 -0.89 -13.28
N GLY A 328 -3.76 -1.59 -12.15
CA GLY A 328 -2.61 -2.35 -11.70
C GLY A 328 -2.75 -2.87 -10.28
N GLY A 329 -1.62 -3.27 -9.72
CA GLY A 329 -1.49 -3.79 -8.37
C GLY A 329 -0.39 -3.06 -7.60
N GLY A 330 -0.34 -3.32 -6.31
CA GLY A 330 0.66 -2.73 -5.43
C GLY A 330 0.71 -3.44 -4.09
N MET A 331 1.54 -2.92 -3.20
CA MET A 331 1.87 -3.57 -1.95
C MET A 331 2.23 -2.59 -0.84
N TRP A 332 1.78 -2.90 0.37
CA TRP A 332 2.38 -2.38 1.61
C TRP A 332 3.15 -3.51 2.29
N HIS A 333 4.47 -3.50 2.37
CA HIS A 333 5.39 -2.62 1.66
C HIS A 333 6.60 -3.43 1.16
N ALA A 334 7.30 -2.92 0.15
CA ALA A 334 8.36 -3.66 -0.54
C ALA A 334 9.58 -3.97 0.36
N ASP A 335 9.84 -3.16 1.39
CA ASP A 335 10.89 -3.44 2.38
C ASP A 335 10.58 -4.62 3.31
N GLY A 336 9.36 -5.16 3.29
CA GLY A 336 8.94 -6.28 4.13
C GLY A 336 9.61 -7.62 3.77
N LEU A 337 10.29 -7.68 2.63
CA LEU A 337 10.92 -8.89 2.11
C LEU A 337 12.41 -9.03 2.49
N SER A 338 12.92 -10.25 2.36
CA SER A 338 14.34 -10.58 2.58
C SER A 338 15.07 -10.74 1.25
N TYR A 339 15.58 -9.62 0.74
CA TYR A 339 16.32 -9.61 -0.51
C TYR A 339 17.69 -10.29 -0.39
N GLY A 340 18.09 -11.03 -1.42
CA GLY A 340 19.43 -11.62 -1.55
C GLY A 340 19.71 -12.86 -0.69
N LYS A 341 18.71 -13.40 0.02
CA LYS A 341 18.86 -14.62 0.84
C LYS A 341 18.22 -15.85 0.20
N ASP A 342 17.10 -15.68 -0.47
CA ASP A 342 16.37 -16.75 -1.16
C ASP A 342 15.60 -16.24 -2.39
N ASP A 343 15.07 -17.18 -3.18
CA ASP A 343 14.23 -16.89 -4.34
C ASP A 343 12.80 -16.47 -3.96
N GLU A 344 12.42 -16.50 -2.68
CA GLU A 344 11.04 -16.23 -2.27
C GLU A 344 10.67 -14.77 -2.53
N SER A 345 11.58 -13.83 -2.25
CA SER A 345 11.36 -12.42 -2.57
C SER A 345 11.12 -12.22 -4.07
N LYS A 346 11.86 -12.93 -4.92
CA LYS A 346 11.64 -12.92 -6.37
C LYS A 346 10.27 -13.49 -6.73
N LYS A 347 9.82 -14.56 -6.08
CA LYS A 347 8.47 -15.12 -6.30
C LYS A 347 7.35 -14.17 -5.85
N MET A 348 7.56 -13.41 -4.77
CA MET A 348 6.62 -12.38 -4.32
C MET A 348 6.46 -11.31 -5.42
N TRP A 349 7.56 -10.84 -6.02
CA TRP A 349 7.51 -9.97 -7.21
C TRP A 349 6.90 -10.67 -8.43
N ASP A 350 7.21 -11.94 -8.67
CA ASP A 350 6.65 -12.71 -9.79
C ASP A 350 5.12 -12.87 -9.69
N SER A 351 4.51 -12.71 -8.50
CA SER A 351 3.05 -12.75 -8.33
C SER A 351 2.29 -11.67 -9.12
N PHE A 352 2.94 -10.54 -9.41
CA PHE A 352 2.39 -9.49 -10.28
C PHE A 352 2.15 -9.94 -11.72
N LYS A 353 2.79 -11.03 -12.17
CA LYS A 353 2.53 -11.62 -13.49
C LYS A 353 1.08 -12.07 -13.65
N ALA A 354 0.38 -12.37 -12.55
CA ALA A 354 -1.03 -12.75 -12.57
C ALA A 354 -1.97 -11.61 -13.01
N MET A 355 -1.49 -10.35 -13.03
CA MET A 355 -2.27 -9.20 -13.51
C MET A 355 -2.48 -9.16 -15.04
N TYR A 356 -1.76 -10.02 -15.77
CA TYR A 356 -1.79 -10.14 -17.23
C TYR A 356 -2.44 -11.46 -17.65
#